data_AF-A0A1H0UMT4-F1
#
_entry.id   AF-A0A1H0UMT4-F1
#
_cell.length_a   1.000
_cell.length_b   1.000
_cell.length_c   1.000
_cell.angle_alpha   90.00
_cell.angle_beta   90.00
_cell.angle_gamma   90.00
#
_symmetry.space_group_name_H-M   'P 1'
#
loop_
_entity.id
_entity.type
_entity.pdbx_description
1 polymer ?
#
loop_
_entity_poly.entity_id
_entity_poly.type
_entity_poly.pdbx_seq_one_letter_code
_entity_poly.pdbx_strand_id
1 'polypeptide(L)'
;MKKISVLQIADENWQEQYEIPSNIKWTFVKPEDIVSLLPEDIGILNREVEAENGKKKKKKVDRPFDVVLVDTAEYLEYVTILDQKIQVYRLFYHERCQITTKTLERFLLRKKAVKTNFENPEQMLHIFSRGFFSKQNGTKLSVNHLVAAPSFEGQVSYEGTNYLCLCGRYGEDYQTIATYQHNVFLSGEMPLDLWPEFRISEGCSIRYVVKGFPAGNSPMQEWIYDETSFDRSLTIDVNDSYYLSISIQAKGQGIVKLGPCHYRDSHLGYGDLLVGGKRISDKNREELIYFFHPGDLKPPLNIYFSGYRPAEGFEGYWMMNNLGSPFLLVGDPRSEGGAFYLGSEELEQKLLQVVHNCLDELGFTKEQLTLSGLSMGTFGALYYSSKLEPHAVIVGKPLVNLGDMAENESTIRPGGFPTSLDLVYRTIGELSSEATAQLNERFWTAFESADFSRTKFIISFMYQDDYDMSAYPDMLDELGQRDYRVSVISKGLTGRHNDDTQGIVEWFFNQYKTLLMNSFEREFKS
;
A
#
# COMPACT_ATOMS: atom_id res chain seq x y z
N MET A 1 8.08 24.10 -0.77
CA MET A 1 7.07 23.20 -1.35
C MET A 1 7.65 22.51 -2.58
N LYS A 2 7.41 21.21 -2.72
CA LYS A 2 7.83 20.47 -3.93
C LYS A 2 7.04 20.98 -5.14
N LYS A 3 7.73 21.18 -6.28
CA LYS A 3 7.06 21.59 -7.51
C LYS A 3 6.19 20.46 -8.07
N ILE A 4 4.94 20.78 -8.40
CA ILE A 4 3.95 19.90 -9.02
C ILE A 4 3.70 20.40 -10.45
N SER A 5 3.60 19.50 -11.42
CA SER A 5 3.28 19.83 -12.81
C SER A 5 1.82 19.51 -13.10
N VAL A 6 1.06 20.51 -13.54
CA VAL A 6 -0.36 20.37 -13.90
C VAL A 6 -0.54 20.75 -15.36
N LEU A 7 -1.24 19.89 -16.11
CA LEU A 7 -1.70 20.17 -17.47
C LEU A 7 -3.21 20.40 -17.45
N GLN A 8 -3.65 21.51 -18.00
CA GLN A 8 -5.05 21.78 -18.31
C GLN A 8 -5.28 21.74 -19.82
N ILE A 9 -6.25 20.94 -20.25
CA ILE A 9 -6.75 20.86 -21.62
C ILE A 9 -8.20 21.38 -21.60
N ALA A 10 -8.41 22.63 -22.00
CA ALA A 10 -9.71 23.31 -21.92
C ALA A 10 -9.80 24.50 -22.87
N ASP A 11 -11.00 25.03 -23.07
CA ASP A 11 -11.20 26.25 -23.87
C ASP A 11 -10.75 27.51 -23.13
N GLU A 12 -10.92 27.51 -21.80
CA GLU A 12 -10.57 28.62 -20.91
C GLU A 12 -9.45 28.22 -19.94
N ASN A 13 -8.48 29.12 -19.75
CA ASN A 13 -7.34 28.89 -18.88
C ASN A 13 -7.67 29.25 -17.43
N TRP A 14 -7.61 28.29 -16.51
CA TRP A 14 -7.86 28.54 -15.09
C TRP A 14 -6.86 29.51 -14.47
N GLN A 15 -5.64 29.61 -15.02
CA GLN A 15 -4.65 30.57 -14.54
C GLN A 15 -5.07 32.03 -14.76
N GLU A 16 -6.05 32.29 -15.63
CA GLU A 16 -6.61 33.62 -15.87
C GLU A 16 -7.80 33.92 -14.93
N GLN A 17 -8.33 32.90 -14.26
CA GLN A 17 -9.55 32.99 -13.44
C GLN A 17 -9.29 32.77 -11.94
N TYR A 18 -8.27 31.98 -11.59
CA TYR A 18 -7.97 31.55 -10.24
C TYR A 18 -6.50 31.80 -9.88
N GLU A 19 -6.23 31.99 -8.59
CA GLU A 19 -4.87 32.07 -8.09
C GLU A 19 -4.23 30.67 -8.07
N ILE A 20 -3.24 30.45 -8.94
CA ILE A 20 -2.52 29.18 -9.00
C ILE A 20 -1.45 29.16 -7.89
N PRO A 21 -1.47 28.16 -6.98
CA PRO A 21 -0.44 28.00 -5.97
C PRO A 21 0.98 28.04 -6.55
N SER A 22 1.88 28.79 -5.91
CA SER A 22 3.22 29.09 -6.44
C SER A 22 4.11 27.86 -6.71
N ASN A 23 3.80 26.72 -6.09
CA ASN A 23 4.50 25.46 -6.32
C ASN A 23 3.96 24.66 -7.51
N ILE A 24 2.83 25.06 -8.09
CA ILE A 24 2.27 24.45 -9.29
C ILE A 24 2.90 25.10 -10.53
N LYS A 25 3.56 24.27 -11.35
CA LYS A 25 3.90 24.60 -12.73
C LYS A 25 2.68 24.30 -13.60
N TRP A 26 1.93 25.34 -13.94
CA TRP A 26 0.76 25.26 -14.81
C TRP A 26 1.16 25.20 -16.29
N THR A 27 0.54 24.29 -17.04
CA THR A 27 0.63 24.21 -18.50
C THR A 27 -0.80 24.17 -19.03
N PHE A 28 -1.14 25.10 -19.92
CA PHE A 28 -2.46 25.17 -20.55
C PHE A 28 -2.32 24.94 -22.05
N VAL A 29 -3.22 24.15 -22.61
CA VAL A 29 -3.42 24.02 -24.06
C VAL A 29 -4.90 23.95 -24.36
N LYS A 30 -5.29 24.43 -25.54
CA LYS A 30 -6.62 24.14 -26.07
C LYS A 30 -6.68 22.69 -26.58
N PRO A 31 -7.88 22.07 -26.63
CA PRO A 31 -8.03 20.70 -27.12
C PRO A 31 -7.42 20.48 -28.51
N GLU A 32 -7.58 21.43 -29.44
CA GLU A 32 -7.03 21.38 -30.80
C GLU A 32 -5.49 21.42 -30.86
N ASP A 33 -4.83 21.97 -29.84
CA ASP A 33 -3.39 22.18 -29.81
C ASP A 33 -2.62 21.10 -29.03
N ILE A 34 -3.31 20.08 -28.53
CA ILE A 34 -2.72 19.03 -27.68
C ILE A 34 -1.53 18.29 -28.34
N VAL A 35 -1.51 18.22 -29.68
CA VAL A 35 -0.41 17.63 -30.45
C VAL A 35 0.92 18.37 -30.21
N SER A 36 0.88 19.65 -29.87
CA SER A 36 2.07 20.45 -29.52
C SER A 36 2.81 19.94 -28.28
N LEU A 37 2.15 19.12 -27.44
CA LEU A 37 2.75 18.52 -26.25
C LEU A 37 3.56 17.26 -26.54
N LEU A 38 3.47 16.71 -27.75
CA LEU A 38 4.27 15.58 -28.17
C LEU A 38 5.71 16.03 -28.47
N PRO A 39 6.73 15.24 -28.11
CA PRO A 39 8.10 15.52 -28.53
C PRO A 39 8.21 15.63 -30.06
N GLU A 40 8.96 16.61 -30.56
CA GLU A 40 9.22 16.82 -32.00
C GLU A 40 9.76 15.56 -32.72
N ASP A 41 10.33 14.62 -31.97
CA ASP A 41 10.90 13.35 -32.45
C ASP A 41 9.87 12.23 -32.74
N ILE A 42 8.56 12.44 -32.47
CA ILE A 42 7.51 11.51 -32.90
C ILE A 42 7.21 11.81 -34.37
N GLY A 43 8.01 11.20 -35.25
CA GLY A 43 8.10 11.51 -36.67
C GLY A 43 6.77 11.54 -37.43
N ILE A 44 6.34 12.75 -37.75
CA ILE A 44 5.69 13.09 -39.04
C ILE A 44 6.44 14.24 -39.75
N LEU A 45 7.32 14.97 -39.06
CA LEU A 45 8.15 16.02 -39.66
C LEU A 45 9.58 15.88 -39.15
N ASN A 46 10.42 15.15 -39.88
CA ASN A 46 11.86 15.39 -40.05
C ASN A 46 12.48 14.18 -40.78
N ARG A 47 12.35 14.17 -42.11
CA ARG A 47 13.43 13.65 -42.94
C ARG A 47 14.52 14.72 -42.94
N GLU A 48 15.75 14.28 -42.76
CA GLU A 48 16.99 15.01 -43.05
C GLU A 48 17.37 16.13 -42.08
N VAL A 49 18.01 15.80 -40.95
CA VAL A 49 19.29 16.40 -40.55
C VAL A 49 20.05 15.39 -39.66
N GLU A 50 20.69 14.39 -40.26
CA GLU A 50 21.82 13.70 -39.64
C GLU A 50 23.11 14.12 -40.36
N ALA A 51 23.80 15.10 -39.81
CA ALA A 51 25.27 15.19 -39.83
C ALA A 51 25.71 16.37 -38.95
N GLU A 52 26.84 16.20 -38.27
CA GLU A 52 27.58 17.26 -37.57
C GLU A 52 27.03 17.72 -36.21
N ASN A 53 27.20 16.88 -35.19
CA ASN A 53 28.03 17.21 -34.01
C ASN A 53 27.95 16.08 -32.98
N GLY A 54 29.09 15.42 -32.75
CA GLY A 54 29.26 14.27 -31.85
C GLY A 54 29.13 14.58 -30.36
N LYS A 55 27.96 15.07 -29.92
CA LYS A 55 27.56 15.11 -28.51
C LYS A 55 26.15 14.52 -28.41
N LYS A 56 26.05 13.26 -27.97
CA LYS A 56 24.77 12.67 -27.52
C LYS A 56 24.22 13.55 -26.40
N LYS A 57 23.33 14.51 -26.71
CA LYS A 57 22.48 15.16 -25.71
C LYS A 57 21.77 14.02 -24.98
N LYS A 58 21.96 13.88 -23.67
CA LYS A 58 21.13 13.00 -22.84
C LYS A 58 19.68 13.40 -23.14
N LYS A 59 18.93 12.53 -23.81
CA LYS A 59 17.49 12.73 -24.06
C LYS A 59 16.86 13.05 -22.70
N LYS A 60 16.37 14.28 -22.56
CA LYS A 60 15.67 14.71 -21.35
C LYS A 60 14.38 13.89 -21.35
N VAL A 61 14.35 12.83 -20.54
CA VAL A 61 13.15 11.98 -20.42
C VAL A 61 12.03 12.91 -19.98
N ASP A 62 11.03 13.06 -20.84
CA ASP A 62 9.90 13.94 -20.58
C ASP A 62 9.10 13.32 -19.42
N ARG A 63 9.02 14.04 -18.31
CA ARG A 63 8.41 13.50 -17.08
C ARG A 63 6.89 13.56 -17.21
N PRO A 64 6.15 12.52 -16.79
CA PRO A 64 4.69 12.59 -16.71
C PRO A 64 4.22 13.78 -15.87
N PHE A 65 3.05 14.31 -16.23
CA PHE A 65 2.38 15.33 -15.43
C PHE A 65 1.92 14.71 -14.10
N ASP A 66 2.01 15.50 -13.03
CA ASP A 66 1.53 15.07 -11.72
C ASP A 66 -0.02 15.16 -11.66
N VAL A 67 -0.64 16.04 -12.44
CA VAL A 67 -2.10 16.11 -12.66
C VAL A 67 -2.40 16.51 -14.10
N VAL A 68 -3.42 15.89 -14.71
CA VAL A 68 -4.02 16.32 -15.98
C VAL A 68 -5.50 16.59 -15.77
N LEU A 69 -5.95 17.76 -16.17
CA LEU A 69 -7.33 18.22 -16.14
C LEU A 69 -7.82 18.36 -17.59
N VAL A 70 -8.97 17.76 -17.90
CA VAL A 70 -9.61 17.92 -19.20
C VAL A 70 -11.00 18.50 -18.99
N ASP A 71 -11.19 19.73 -19.47
CA ASP A 71 -12.45 20.45 -19.37
C ASP A 71 -12.90 20.96 -20.74
N THR A 72 -13.53 20.08 -21.51
CA THR A 72 -14.07 20.39 -22.83
C THR A 72 -15.31 19.54 -23.12
N ALA A 73 -16.24 20.03 -23.92
CA ALA A 73 -17.42 19.26 -24.30
C ALA A 73 -17.08 18.16 -25.33
N GLU A 74 -16.15 18.46 -26.25
CA GLU A 74 -15.76 17.61 -27.37
C GLU A 74 -14.25 17.28 -27.30
N TYR A 75 -13.74 16.42 -28.17
CA TYR A 75 -12.29 16.16 -28.32
C TYR A 75 -11.55 15.51 -27.12
N LEU A 76 -12.26 15.00 -26.11
CA LEU A 76 -11.62 14.23 -25.02
C LEU A 76 -10.73 13.09 -25.56
N GLU A 77 -11.09 12.49 -26.70
CA GLU A 77 -10.31 11.43 -27.37
C GLU A 77 -8.85 11.81 -27.58
N TYR A 78 -8.52 13.08 -27.82
CA TYR A 78 -7.13 13.47 -28.09
C TYR A 78 -6.22 13.28 -26.88
N VAL A 79 -6.75 13.21 -25.65
CA VAL A 79 -5.94 12.93 -24.45
C VAL A 79 -5.23 11.58 -24.54
N THR A 80 -5.73 10.65 -25.36
CA THR A 80 -5.14 9.32 -25.57
C THR A 80 -3.72 9.38 -26.12
N ILE A 81 -3.35 10.43 -26.88
CA ILE A 81 -1.98 10.61 -27.40
C ILE A 81 -0.96 10.87 -26.27
N LEU A 82 -1.43 11.27 -25.09
CA LEU A 82 -0.63 11.57 -23.91
C LEU A 82 -0.46 10.34 -22.98
N ASP A 83 -0.70 9.11 -23.45
CA ASP A 83 -0.63 7.88 -22.63
C ASP A 83 0.64 7.81 -21.75
N GLN A 84 1.81 8.08 -22.33
CA GLN A 84 3.08 8.03 -21.61
C GLN A 84 3.30 9.20 -20.63
N LYS A 85 2.54 10.29 -20.78
CA LYS A 85 2.63 11.51 -19.96
C LYS A 85 1.62 11.53 -18.81
N ILE A 86 0.73 10.55 -18.73
CA ILE A 86 -0.33 10.47 -17.73
C ILE A 86 -0.18 9.16 -16.96
N GLN A 87 0.08 9.23 -15.66
CA GLN A 87 0.05 8.02 -14.83
C GLN A 87 -1.38 7.69 -14.40
N VAL A 88 -1.60 6.45 -13.95
CA VAL A 88 -2.88 6.04 -13.36
C VAL A 88 -3.26 6.97 -12.18
N TYR A 89 -4.56 7.22 -11.99
CA TYR A 89 -5.15 8.08 -10.97
C TYR A 89 -4.81 9.59 -11.07
N ARG A 90 -4.19 10.04 -12.17
CA ARG A 90 -3.77 11.45 -12.33
C ARG A 90 -4.53 12.21 -13.43
N LEU A 91 -5.52 11.58 -14.06
CA LEU A 91 -6.36 12.21 -15.07
C LEU A 91 -7.73 12.53 -14.50
N PHE A 92 -8.11 13.80 -14.55
CA PHE A 92 -9.42 14.31 -14.20
C PHE A 92 -10.10 14.81 -15.46
N TYR A 93 -11.37 14.49 -15.63
CA TYR A 93 -12.15 15.00 -16.75
C TYR A 93 -13.54 15.43 -16.32
N HIS A 94 -14.04 16.48 -16.95
CA HIS A 94 -15.39 16.98 -16.67
C HIS A 94 -16.42 15.93 -17.11
N GLU A 95 -17.49 15.78 -16.34
CA GLU A 95 -18.60 14.87 -16.68
C GLU A 95 -19.33 15.16 -17.99
N ARG A 96 -19.19 16.37 -18.54
CA ARG A 96 -19.76 16.80 -19.83
C ARG A 96 -18.98 16.26 -21.02
N CYS A 97 -17.74 15.80 -20.82
CA CYS A 97 -16.93 15.25 -21.88
C CYS A 97 -17.60 14.00 -22.47
N GLN A 98 -17.71 13.94 -23.79
CA GLN A 98 -18.30 12.79 -24.48
C GLN A 98 -17.29 11.64 -24.62
N ILE A 99 -17.70 10.44 -24.21
CA ILE A 99 -16.96 9.20 -24.47
C ILE A 99 -17.51 8.60 -25.76
N THR A 100 -16.85 8.88 -26.88
CA THR A 100 -17.35 8.56 -28.23
C THR A 100 -16.78 7.26 -28.79
N THR A 101 -15.68 6.74 -28.25
CA THR A 101 -15.01 5.54 -28.75
C THR A 101 -14.66 4.55 -27.65
N LYS A 102 -14.54 3.28 -28.03
CA LYS A 102 -14.00 2.21 -27.17
C LYS A 102 -12.52 2.43 -26.81
N THR A 103 -11.77 3.14 -27.66
CA THR A 103 -10.35 3.44 -27.42
C THR A 103 -10.22 4.38 -26.23
N LEU A 104 -10.99 5.47 -26.22
CA LEU A 104 -11.05 6.40 -25.11
C LEU A 104 -11.61 5.74 -23.85
N GLU A 105 -12.70 4.98 -23.94
CA GLU A 105 -13.24 4.23 -22.78
C GLU A 105 -12.15 3.35 -22.14
N ARG A 106 -11.45 2.55 -22.95
CA ARG A 106 -10.34 1.71 -22.51
C ARG A 106 -9.19 2.53 -21.91
N PHE A 107 -8.88 3.68 -22.50
CA PHE A 107 -7.85 4.59 -22.00
C PHE A 107 -8.21 5.13 -20.62
N LEU A 108 -9.43 5.61 -20.43
CA LEU A 108 -9.91 6.13 -19.14
C LEU A 108 -9.89 5.04 -18.07
N LEU A 109 -10.27 3.81 -18.41
CA LEU A 109 -10.17 2.65 -17.52
C LEU A 109 -8.72 2.36 -17.12
N ARG A 110 -7.80 2.27 -18.09
CA ARG A 110 -6.35 2.07 -17.84
C ARG A 110 -5.76 3.14 -16.93
N LYS A 111 -6.22 4.39 -17.08
CA LYS A 111 -5.76 5.52 -16.27
C LYS A 111 -6.52 5.69 -14.97
N LYS A 112 -7.55 4.89 -14.68
CA LYS A 112 -8.45 5.10 -13.54
C LYS A 112 -8.86 6.58 -13.44
N ALA A 113 -9.26 7.13 -14.58
CA ALA A 113 -9.54 8.55 -14.71
C ALA A 113 -10.71 8.96 -13.82
N VAL A 114 -10.57 10.10 -13.16
CA VAL A 114 -11.54 10.65 -12.21
C VAL A 114 -12.53 11.54 -12.98
N LYS A 115 -13.79 11.12 -13.03
CA LYS A 115 -14.89 11.93 -13.55
C LYS A 115 -15.33 12.92 -12.46
N THR A 116 -15.47 14.20 -12.79
CA THR A 116 -15.87 15.26 -11.85
C THR A 116 -16.61 16.40 -12.58
N ASN A 117 -17.19 17.33 -11.85
CA ASN A 117 -17.88 18.53 -12.36
C ASN A 117 -17.06 19.83 -12.18
N PHE A 118 -15.88 19.73 -11.57
CA PHE A 118 -15.00 20.87 -11.28
C PHE A 118 -15.67 22.03 -10.49
N GLU A 119 -16.66 21.74 -9.64
CA GLU A 119 -17.43 22.76 -8.92
C GLU A 119 -16.62 23.70 -8.02
N ASN A 120 -15.49 23.24 -7.47
CA ASN A 120 -14.63 24.05 -6.60
C ASN A 120 -13.16 24.05 -7.05
N PRO A 121 -12.80 24.84 -8.09
CA PRO A 121 -11.45 24.89 -8.63
C PRO A 121 -10.39 25.31 -7.60
N GLU A 122 -10.70 26.23 -6.69
CA GLU A 122 -9.76 26.65 -5.64
C GLU A 122 -9.39 25.51 -4.69
N GLN A 123 -10.38 24.74 -4.24
CA GLN A 123 -10.14 23.54 -3.42
C GLN A 123 -9.35 22.49 -4.19
N MET A 124 -9.63 22.29 -5.47
CA MET A 124 -8.88 21.36 -6.31
C MET A 124 -7.42 21.80 -6.48
N LEU A 125 -7.17 23.09 -6.73
CA LEU A 125 -5.81 23.64 -6.81
C LEU A 125 -5.05 23.47 -5.50
N HIS A 126 -5.71 23.70 -4.36
CA HIS A 126 -5.16 23.42 -3.04
C HIS A 126 -4.77 21.93 -2.91
N ILE A 127 -5.68 21.02 -3.23
CA ILE A 127 -5.42 19.58 -3.20
C ILE A 127 -4.29 19.18 -4.15
N PHE A 128 -4.25 19.69 -5.39
CA PHE A 128 -3.18 19.37 -6.34
C PHE A 128 -1.83 19.86 -5.84
N SER A 129 -1.79 21.04 -5.23
CA SER A 129 -0.55 21.62 -4.71
C SER A 129 0.06 20.82 -3.56
N ARG A 130 -0.78 20.13 -2.77
CA ARG A 130 -0.36 19.47 -1.52
C ARG A 130 -0.44 17.94 -1.55
N GLY A 131 -1.43 17.38 -2.24
CA GLY A 131 -1.78 15.96 -2.23
C GLY A 131 -1.33 15.15 -3.45
N PHE A 132 -0.79 15.75 -4.51
CA PHE A 132 -0.45 15.01 -5.75
C PHE A 132 1.05 14.70 -5.93
N PHE A 133 1.82 14.67 -4.85
CA PHE A 133 3.22 14.26 -4.88
C PHE A 133 3.38 12.76 -5.21
N SER A 134 4.59 12.40 -5.67
CA SER A 134 4.90 11.06 -6.19
C SER A 134 5.56 10.11 -5.18
N LYS A 135 5.95 10.61 -4.00
CA LYS A 135 6.65 9.81 -2.98
C LYS A 135 5.61 9.24 -2.03
N GLN A 136 5.92 8.11 -1.41
CA GLN A 136 5.21 7.58 -0.26
C GLN A 136 6.03 7.82 1.00
N ASN A 137 5.37 8.18 2.09
CA ASN A 137 5.99 8.34 3.40
C ASN A 137 4.96 8.03 4.48
N GLY A 138 5.35 7.15 5.39
CA GLY A 138 4.51 6.74 6.51
C GLY A 138 5.32 5.96 7.53
N THR A 139 4.88 6.05 8.78
CA THR A 139 5.40 5.27 9.92
C THR A 139 4.39 5.37 11.05
N LYS A 140 4.74 4.94 12.27
CA LYS A 140 3.84 4.95 13.42
C LYS A 140 4.52 5.38 14.70
N LEU A 141 3.74 5.95 15.61
CA LEU A 141 4.08 6.02 17.01
C LEU A 141 3.86 4.64 17.64
N SER A 142 4.95 4.03 18.10
CA SER A 142 4.96 2.68 18.67
C SER A 142 4.40 2.64 20.09
N VAL A 143 3.77 1.51 20.45
CA VAL A 143 3.33 1.19 21.82
C VAL A 143 4.50 1.19 22.81
N ASN A 144 5.74 0.91 22.36
CA ASN A 144 6.95 1.01 23.20
C ASN A 144 7.17 2.41 23.78
N HIS A 145 6.58 3.43 23.16
CA HIS A 145 6.64 4.82 23.57
C HIS A 145 5.25 5.37 23.92
N LEU A 146 4.30 4.50 24.26
CA LEU A 146 2.97 4.86 24.72
C LEU A 146 2.89 4.58 26.22
N VAL A 147 2.67 5.62 27.03
CA VAL A 147 2.67 5.50 28.49
C VAL A 147 1.31 5.83 29.07
N ALA A 148 0.89 5.06 30.07
CA ALA A 148 -0.29 5.37 30.88
C ALA A 148 -0.08 6.69 31.64
N ALA A 149 -1.16 7.45 31.83
CA ALA A 149 -1.14 8.67 32.62
C ALA A 149 -0.81 8.33 34.09
N PRO A 150 0.06 9.09 34.77
CA PRO A 150 0.38 8.84 36.19
C PRO A 150 -0.84 8.94 37.12
N SER A 151 -1.89 9.63 36.69
CA SER A 151 -3.16 9.76 37.40
C SER A 151 -4.12 8.59 37.19
N PHE A 152 -3.79 7.63 36.31
CA PHE A 152 -4.66 6.48 36.07
C PHE A 152 -4.47 5.43 37.17
N GLU A 153 -5.54 5.17 37.93
CA GLU A 153 -5.54 4.27 39.10
C GLU A 153 -5.92 2.81 38.74
N GLY A 154 -6.24 2.53 37.47
CA GLY A 154 -6.62 1.21 37.01
C GLY A 154 -5.44 0.27 36.76
N GLN A 155 -5.75 -0.93 36.27
CA GLN A 155 -4.74 -1.90 35.87
C GLN A 155 -4.12 -1.51 34.53
N VAL A 156 -2.79 -1.54 34.47
CA VAL A 156 -1.99 -1.29 33.27
C VAL A 156 -1.22 -2.55 32.91
N SER A 157 -1.28 -2.97 31.64
CA SER A 157 -0.51 -4.10 31.12
C SER A 157 -0.14 -3.89 29.65
N TYR A 158 0.92 -4.55 29.19
CA TYR A 158 1.35 -4.50 27.80
C TYR A 158 1.20 -5.89 27.15
N GLU A 159 0.55 -5.91 26.00
CA GLU A 159 0.35 -7.10 25.16
C GLU A 159 1.46 -7.14 24.11
N GLY A 160 2.68 -7.45 24.58
CA GLY A 160 3.89 -7.28 23.79
C GLY A 160 4.04 -5.84 23.30
N THR A 161 4.38 -5.65 22.02
CA THR A 161 4.42 -4.32 21.38
C THR A 161 3.14 -4.00 20.58
N ASN A 162 2.12 -4.87 20.67
CA ASN A 162 0.86 -4.68 19.95
C ASN A 162 -0.07 -3.67 20.64
N TYR A 163 -0.26 -3.77 21.95
CA TYR A 163 -1.22 -2.93 22.68
C TYR A 163 -0.79 -2.59 24.11
N LEU A 164 -1.07 -1.35 24.53
CA LEU A 164 -1.19 -0.95 25.93
C LEU A 164 -2.64 -1.19 26.37
N CYS A 165 -2.84 -2.04 27.39
CA CYS A 165 -4.14 -2.37 27.94
C CYS A 165 -4.37 -1.66 29.28
N LEU A 166 -5.44 -0.87 29.36
CA LEU A 166 -5.84 -0.07 30.50
C LEU A 166 -7.24 -0.54 30.94
N CYS A 167 -7.34 -1.14 32.12
CA CYS A 167 -8.60 -1.66 32.66
C CYS A 167 -8.97 -0.92 33.95
N GLY A 168 -10.15 -0.31 34.01
CA GLY A 168 -10.61 0.40 35.19
C GLY A 168 -11.72 1.40 34.93
N ARG A 169 -11.89 2.34 35.86
CA ARG A 169 -12.81 3.47 35.76
C ARG A 169 -12.03 4.70 35.31
N TYR A 170 -12.49 5.36 34.24
CA TYR A 170 -11.84 6.55 33.66
C TYR A 170 -12.48 7.87 34.11
N GLY A 171 -13.66 7.80 34.73
CA GLY A 171 -14.43 8.97 35.19
C GLY A 171 -15.71 9.18 34.37
N GLU A 172 -16.55 10.12 34.81
CA GLU A 172 -17.77 10.50 34.08
C GLU A 172 -17.44 11.40 32.87
N ASP A 173 -16.43 12.26 33.03
CA ASP A 173 -15.88 13.12 31.99
C ASP A 173 -14.61 12.53 31.37
N TYR A 174 -14.22 13.04 30.20
CA TYR A 174 -12.98 12.66 29.53
C TYR A 174 -11.76 13.06 30.35
N GLN A 175 -10.92 12.07 30.67
CA GLN A 175 -9.63 12.26 31.34
C GLN A 175 -8.51 11.66 30.51
N THR A 176 -7.33 12.27 30.55
CA THR A 176 -6.15 11.71 29.88
C THR A 176 -5.72 10.42 30.56
N ILE A 177 -5.70 9.33 29.79
CA ILE A 177 -5.36 7.98 30.26
C ILE A 177 -4.03 7.49 29.72
N ALA A 178 -3.56 8.03 28.58
CA ALA A 178 -2.28 7.68 27.99
C ALA A 178 -1.76 8.78 27.06
N THR A 179 -0.45 8.77 26.80
CA THR A 179 0.22 9.72 25.90
C THR A 179 1.35 9.03 25.14
N TYR A 180 1.46 9.29 23.84
CA TYR A 180 2.66 8.91 23.10
C TYR A 180 3.79 9.90 23.43
N GLN A 181 4.95 9.37 23.81
CA GLN A 181 6.08 10.17 24.31
C GLN A 181 6.78 10.98 23.22
N HIS A 182 6.71 10.52 21.97
CA HIS A 182 7.35 11.20 20.83
C HIS A 182 6.36 12.10 20.10
N ASN A 183 6.87 13.23 19.63
CA ASN A 183 6.11 14.14 18.79
C ASN A 183 6.17 13.73 17.31
N VAL A 184 5.11 14.02 16.57
CA VAL A 184 5.09 13.90 15.10
C VAL A 184 5.34 15.28 14.49
N PHE A 185 6.30 15.39 13.59
CA PHE A 185 6.51 16.65 12.86
C PHE A 185 5.49 16.79 11.74
N LEU A 186 4.69 17.85 11.81
CA LEU A 186 3.77 18.28 10.76
C LEU A 186 4.41 19.43 9.98
N SER A 187 4.63 19.21 8.70
CA SER A 187 5.11 20.26 7.80
C SER A 187 3.95 21.13 7.33
N GLY A 188 4.14 22.45 7.33
CA GLY A 188 3.21 23.39 6.70
C GLY A 188 3.08 23.22 5.19
N GLU A 189 3.92 22.38 4.56
CA GLU A 189 3.87 22.08 3.13
C GLU A 189 3.09 20.79 2.83
N MET A 190 3.02 19.87 3.78
CA MET A 190 2.52 18.51 3.57
C MET A 190 1.44 18.18 4.61
N PRO A 191 0.18 17.98 4.20
CA PRO A 191 -0.85 17.54 5.11
C PRO A 191 -0.55 16.15 5.65
N LEU A 192 -1.08 15.84 6.83
CA LEU A 192 -0.77 14.61 7.56
C LEU A 192 -2.05 13.84 7.85
N ASP A 193 -2.05 12.55 7.60
CA ASP A 193 -3.11 11.63 8.06
C ASP A 193 -2.65 10.89 9.30
N LEU A 194 -3.49 10.84 10.34
CA LEU A 194 -3.32 9.95 11.48
C LEU A 194 -4.33 8.80 11.42
N TRP A 195 -3.89 7.60 11.77
CA TRP A 195 -4.75 6.42 11.91
C TRP A 195 -4.38 5.67 13.19
N PRO A 196 -5.14 5.88 14.28
CA PRO A 196 -4.90 5.16 15.54
C PRO A 196 -5.55 3.76 15.54
N GLU A 197 -4.80 2.75 15.98
CA GLU A 197 -5.33 1.43 16.32
C GLU A 197 -5.80 1.41 17.79
N PHE A 198 -7.01 0.93 18.04
CA PHE A 198 -7.52 0.76 19.40
C PHE A 198 -8.67 -0.24 19.47
N ARG A 199 -8.91 -0.79 20.67
CA ARG A 199 -10.09 -1.61 20.99
C ARG A 199 -10.67 -1.14 22.31
N ILE A 200 -11.98 -1.00 22.36
CA ILE A 200 -12.68 -0.54 23.57
C ILE A 200 -13.81 -1.51 23.92
N SER A 201 -14.01 -1.77 25.21
CA SER A 201 -15.19 -2.51 25.67
C SER A 201 -16.43 -1.62 25.65
N GLU A 202 -17.61 -2.24 25.70
CA GLU A 202 -18.85 -1.51 26.00
C GLU A 202 -18.71 -0.71 27.30
N GLY A 203 -19.36 0.46 27.35
CA GLY A 203 -19.30 1.36 28.50
C GLY A 203 -18.07 2.29 28.55
N CYS A 204 -17.19 2.24 27.54
CA CYS A 204 -16.06 3.14 27.38
C CYS A 204 -16.24 4.03 26.14
N SER A 205 -15.80 5.28 26.23
CA SER A 205 -15.62 6.16 25.08
C SER A 205 -14.22 6.73 25.11
N ILE A 206 -13.60 6.89 23.94
CA ILE A 206 -12.27 7.48 23.82
C ILE A 206 -12.29 8.69 22.87
N ARG A 207 -11.30 9.57 23.03
CA ARG A 207 -10.97 10.61 22.05
C ARG A 207 -9.47 10.84 22.01
N TYR A 208 -8.97 11.19 20.85
CA TYR A 208 -7.58 11.59 20.63
C TYR A 208 -7.49 13.12 20.69
N VAL A 209 -6.59 13.63 21.51
CA VAL A 209 -6.28 15.06 21.63
C VAL A 209 -4.88 15.30 21.10
N VAL A 210 -4.81 16.00 19.97
CA VAL A 210 -3.57 16.34 19.27
C VAL A 210 -3.25 17.81 19.51
N LYS A 211 -2.15 18.10 20.19
CA LYS A 211 -1.68 19.46 20.46
C LYS A 211 -0.52 19.81 19.53
N GLY A 212 -0.67 20.87 18.75
CA GLY A 212 0.36 21.40 17.87
C GLY A 212 1.18 22.49 18.56
N PHE A 213 2.46 22.19 18.81
CA PHE A 213 3.44 23.18 19.25
C PHE A 213 4.12 23.80 18.03
N PRO A 214 4.01 25.13 17.81
CA PRO A 214 4.50 25.77 16.58
C PRO A 214 6.02 25.65 16.48
N ALA A 215 6.52 25.30 15.29
CA ALA A 215 7.96 25.33 15.01
C ALA A 215 8.46 26.77 14.74
N GLY A 216 7.54 27.71 14.52
CA GLY A 216 7.80 29.14 14.30
C GLY A 216 6.93 30.03 15.20
N ASN A 217 6.53 31.19 14.69
CA ASN A 217 5.78 32.20 15.45
C ASN A 217 4.25 32.00 15.42
N SER A 218 3.77 30.89 14.88
CA SER A 218 2.35 30.57 14.76
C SER A 218 1.77 30.26 16.16
N PRO A 219 0.46 30.45 16.40
CA PRO A 219 -0.14 30.09 17.68
C PRO A 219 -0.20 28.57 17.86
N MET A 220 -0.21 28.11 19.11
CA MET A 220 -0.51 26.71 19.44
C MET A 220 -1.90 26.31 18.90
N GLN A 221 -2.01 25.06 18.46
CA GLN A 221 -3.24 24.48 17.93
C GLN A 221 -3.65 23.25 18.73
N GLU A 222 -4.95 22.94 18.71
CA GLU A 222 -5.50 21.72 19.30
C GLU A 222 -6.55 21.13 18.37
N TRP A 223 -6.44 19.82 18.11
CA TRP A 223 -7.44 19.04 17.39
C TRP A 223 -7.94 17.93 18.30
N ILE A 224 -9.26 17.78 18.38
CA ILE A 224 -9.92 16.74 19.17
C ILE A 224 -10.70 15.84 18.22
N TYR A 225 -10.38 14.55 18.24
CA TYR A 225 -11.03 13.53 17.42
C TYR A 225 -11.73 12.51 18.32
N ASP A 226 -13.03 12.37 18.13
CA ASP A 226 -13.87 11.44 18.88
C ASP A 226 -14.46 10.36 17.96
N GLU A 227 -15.41 9.58 18.48
CA GLU A 227 -16.08 8.47 17.80
C GLU A 227 -16.63 8.83 16.42
N THR A 228 -17.05 10.08 16.20
CA THR A 228 -17.60 10.55 14.92
C THR A 228 -16.54 10.76 13.84
N SER A 229 -15.26 10.77 14.23
CA SER A 229 -14.12 11.03 13.33
C SER A 229 -13.40 9.75 12.89
N PHE A 230 -13.62 8.64 13.59
CA PHE A 230 -12.84 7.43 13.38
C PHE A 230 -13.25 6.65 12.12
N ASP A 231 -14.35 6.95 11.45
CA ASP A 231 -14.71 6.29 10.19
C ASP A 231 -13.67 6.49 9.05
N ARG A 232 -12.81 7.50 9.17
CA ARG A 232 -11.78 7.88 8.20
C ARG A 232 -10.43 8.22 8.84
N SER A 233 -9.45 8.59 8.01
CA SER A 233 -8.18 9.15 8.48
C SER A 233 -8.42 10.48 9.19
N LEU A 234 -7.65 10.75 10.25
CA LEU A 234 -7.68 12.02 10.95
C LEU A 234 -6.70 12.97 10.25
N THR A 235 -7.20 13.72 9.26
CA THR A 235 -6.38 14.59 8.41
C THR A 235 -6.13 15.94 9.06
N ILE A 236 -4.87 16.35 9.17
CA ILE A 236 -4.45 17.67 9.60
C ILE A 236 -3.82 18.40 8.41
N ASP A 237 -4.51 19.44 7.92
CA ASP A 237 -4.11 20.27 6.79
C ASP A 237 -4.03 21.73 7.21
N VAL A 238 -2.80 22.20 7.46
CA VAL A 238 -2.51 23.58 7.87
C VAL A 238 -1.27 24.10 7.14
N ASN A 239 -1.11 25.43 7.10
CA ASN A 239 0.01 26.07 6.40
C ASN A 239 1.24 26.27 7.28
N ASP A 240 1.07 26.17 8.60
CA ASP A 240 2.13 26.32 9.58
C ASP A 240 2.72 24.95 9.95
N SER A 241 3.98 24.95 10.40
CA SER A 241 4.65 23.72 10.84
C SER A 241 4.56 23.55 12.35
N TYR A 242 4.30 22.32 12.80
CA TYR A 242 4.06 21.98 14.19
C TYR A 242 4.80 20.71 14.62
N TYR A 243 5.17 20.64 15.89
CA TYR A 243 5.43 19.38 16.57
C TYR A 243 4.14 18.95 17.27
N LEU A 244 3.56 17.84 16.82
CA LEU A 244 2.31 17.30 17.32
C LEU A 244 2.55 16.36 18.49
N SER A 245 1.97 16.67 19.65
CA SER A 245 1.87 15.76 20.79
C SER A 245 0.49 15.11 20.81
N ILE A 246 0.45 13.78 20.96
CA ILE A 246 -0.79 13.00 20.87
C ILE A 246 -1.06 12.34 22.22
N SER A 247 -2.22 12.69 22.80
CA SER A 247 -2.73 12.11 24.05
C SER A 247 -4.11 11.49 23.83
N ILE A 248 -4.41 10.48 24.63
CA ILE A 248 -5.66 9.73 24.56
C ILE A 248 -6.43 10.01 25.84
N GLN A 249 -7.69 10.39 25.66
CA GLN A 249 -8.61 10.57 26.75
C GLN A 249 -9.72 9.53 26.69
N ALA A 250 -10.19 9.10 27.86
CA ALA A 250 -11.31 8.19 27.97
C ALA A 250 -12.28 8.63 29.07
N LYS A 251 -13.52 8.15 28.98
CA LYS A 251 -14.55 8.23 30.02
C LYS A 251 -15.29 6.90 30.11
N GLY A 252 -16.00 6.69 31.22
CA GLY A 252 -16.73 5.46 31.51
C GLY A 252 -15.90 4.45 32.29
N GLN A 253 -16.18 3.16 32.09
CA GLN A 253 -15.52 2.06 32.80
C GLN A 253 -15.44 0.83 31.91
N GLY A 254 -14.29 0.17 31.92
CA GLY A 254 -14.07 -1.06 31.17
C GLY A 254 -12.62 -1.25 30.76
N ILE A 255 -12.39 -1.72 29.54
CA ILE A 255 -11.07 -2.03 28.99
C ILE A 255 -10.85 -1.18 27.74
N VAL A 256 -9.73 -0.46 27.71
CA VAL A 256 -9.23 0.28 26.56
C VAL A 256 -7.86 -0.30 26.19
N LYS A 257 -7.75 -0.85 24.98
CA LYS A 257 -6.50 -1.29 24.37
C LYS A 257 -6.07 -0.26 23.34
N LEU A 258 -4.87 0.27 23.47
CA LEU A 258 -4.30 1.29 22.59
C LEU A 258 -3.12 0.70 21.83
N GLY A 259 -3.21 0.70 20.50
CA GLY A 259 -2.17 0.18 19.62
C GLY A 259 -1.25 1.28 19.09
N PRO A 260 -0.54 1.03 17.98
CA PRO A 260 0.20 2.06 17.27
C PRO A 260 -0.72 3.19 16.75
N CYS A 261 -0.15 4.40 16.62
CA CYS A 261 -0.79 5.49 15.89
C CYS A 261 0.00 5.76 14.62
N HIS A 262 -0.54 5.32 13.49
CA HIS A 262 0.06 5.51 12.17
C HIS A 262 -0.02 6.98 11.78
N TYR A 263 1.01 7.48 11.13
CA TYR A 263 1.01 8.81 10.52
C TYR A 263 1.67 8.78 9.15
N ARG A 264 1.02 9.42 8.18
CA ARG A 264 1.39 9.38 6.76
C ARG A 264 1.29 10.75 6.13
N ASP A 265 2.13 11.02 5.14
CA ASP A 265 1.92 12.17 4.26
C ASP A 265 0.58 11.95 3.54
N SER A 266 -0.34 12.91 3.67
CA SER A 266 -1.71 12.75 3.18
C SER A 266 -1.83 13.15 1.72
N HIS A 267 -2.54 12.34 0.95
CA HIS A 267 -3.02 12.72 -0.38
C HIS A 267 -4.41 13.37 -0.34
N LEU A 268 -4.86 13.86 0.83
CA LEU A 268 -6.13 14.57 1.02
C LEU A 268 -7.33 13.79 0.47
N GLY A 269 -7.39 12.49 0.78
CA GLY A 269 -8.44 11.57 0.33
C GLY A 269 -8.23 10.97 -1.07
N TYR A 270 -7.19 11.38 -1.81
CA TYR A 270 -6.86 10.80 -3.12
C TYR A 270 -5.94 9.57 -3.04
N GLY A 271 -5.50 9.17 -1.86
CA GLY A 271 -4.86 7.88 -1.67
C GLY A 271 -4.14 7.68 -0.34
N ASP A 272 -3.93 6.42 0.01
CA ASP A 272 -3.03 5.99 1.08
C ASP A 272 -1.64 5.70 0.50
N LEU A 273 -0.62 6.46 0.94
CA LEU A 273 0.81 6.37 0.56
C LEU A 273 1.14 6.70 -0.90
N LEU A 274 0.33 6.23 -1.85
CA LEU A 274 0.39 6.58 -3.26
C LEU A 274 -0.95 7.20 -3.66
N VAL A 275 -0.94 8.10 -4.65
CA VAL A 275 -2.17 8.57 -5.31
C VAL A 275 -2.90 7.37 -5.92
N GLY A 276 -4.13 7.11 -5.49
CA GLY A 276 -4.95 5.94 -5.82
C GLY A 276 -4.72 4.71 -4.95
N GLY A 277 -3.76 4.77 -4.02
CA GLY A 277 -3.63 3.78 -2.95
C GLY A 277 -4.85 3.81 -2.03
N LYS A 278 -5.20 2.67 -1.46
CA LYS A 278 -6.40 2.52 -0.63
C LYS A 278 -6.09 1.69 0.60
N ARG A 279 -6.97 1.78 1.59
CA ARG A 279 -6.94 1.01 2.83
C ARG A 279 -8.18 0.16 2.97
N ILE A 280 -8.03 -1.05 3.51
CA ILE A 280 -9.09 -1.81 4.17
C ILE A 280 -8.76 -1.87 5.66
N SER A 281 -9.77 -1.83 6.51
CA SER A 281 -9.59 -1.99 7.95
C SER A 281 -10.72 -2.80 8.56
N ASP A 282 -10.47 -3.44 9.70
CA ASP A 282 -11.48 -4.16 10.47
C ASP A 282 -12.09 -3.30 11.59
N LYS A 283 -13.00 -3.89 12.37
CA LYS A 283 -13.59 -3.27 13.56
C LYS A 283 -12.59 -2.80 14.63
N ASN A 284 -11.38 -3.37 14.65
CA ASN A 284 -10.30 -2.99 15.57
C ASN A 284 -9.38 -1.91 14.98
N ARG A 285 -9.74 -1.41 13.78
CA ARG A 285 -8.94 -0.47 12.98
C ARG A 285 -7.59 -1.03 12.55
N GLU A 286 -7.39 -2.34 12.65
CA GLU A 286 -6.25 -2.97 12.01
C GLU A 286 -6.42 -2.87 10.51
N GLU A 287 -5.36 -2.50 9.80
CA GLU A 287 -5.45 -2.17 8.38
C GLU A 287 -4.52 -3.00 7.50
N LEU A 288 -4.92 -3.14 6.24
CA LEU A 288 -4.04 -3.46 5.12
C LEU A 288 -4.20 -2.35 4.08
N ILE A 289 -3.12 -2.08 3.36
CA ILE A 289 -3.09 -1.12 2.26
C ILE A 289 -2.99 -1.86 0.93
N TYR A 290 -3.59 -1.31 -0.12
CA TYR A 290 -3.48 -1.85 -1.46
C TYR A 290 -3.40 -0.77 -2.53
N PHE A 291 -2.76 -1.09 -3.65
CA PHE A 291 -2.68 -0.23 -4.83
C PHE A 291 -2.92 -1.05 -6.09
N PHE A 292 -4.02 -0.75 -6.80
CA PHE A 292 -4.39 -1.43 -8.03
C PHE A 292 -3.96 -0.63 -9.26
N HIS A 293 -3.32 -1.27 -10.22
CA HIS A 293 -2.93 -0.68 -11.49
C HIS A 293 -3.48 -1.54 -12.65
N PRO A 294 -4.44 -1.05 -13.47
CA PRO A 294 -5.08 -1.86 -14.50
C PRO A 294 -4.16 -2.22 -15.69
N GLY A 295 -2.99 -1.58 -15.80
CA GLY A 295 -1.97 -1.93 -16.79
C GLY A 295 -2.48 -1.75 -18.23
N ASP A 296 -2.38 -2.80 -19.03
CA ASP A 296 -2.89 -2.84 -20.39
C ASP A 296 -4.26 -3.53 -20.53
N LEU A 297 -4.90 -3.90 -19.40
CA LEU A 297 -6.16 -4.65 -19.31
C LEU A 297 -6.11 -6.04 -19.95
N LYS A 298 -4.92 -6.62 -20.11
CA LYS A 298 -4.77 -8.02 -20.57
C LYS A 298 -4.37 -8.93 -19.41
N PRO A 299 -4.69 -10.23 -19.45
CA PRO A 299 -4.25 -11.18 -18.42
C PRO A 299 -2.73 -11.30 -18.27
N PRO A 300 -2.20 -11.64 -17.08
CA PRO A 300 -2.93 -11.88 -15.83
C PRO A 300 -3.03 -10.63 -14.94
N LEU A 301 -3.87 -10.70 -13.91
CA LEU A 301 -3.74 -9.84 -12.72
C LEU A 301 -2.62 -10.39 -11.84
N ASN A 302 -1.62 -9.55 -11.58
CA ASN A 302 -0.44 -9.92 -10.79
C ASN A 302 -0.46 -9.30 -9.40
N ILE A 303 -0.64 -10.11 -8.37
CA ILE A 303 -0.62 -9.65 -6.98
C ILE A 303 0.79 -9.77 -6.41
N TYR A 304 1.30 -8.68 -5.84
CA TYR A 304 2.55 -8.65 -5.09
C TYR A 304 2.31 -8.23 -3.65
N PHE A 305 2.61 -9.13 -2.72
CA PHE A 305 2.59 -8.88 -1.29
C PHE A 305 3.95 -8.31 -0.86
N SER A 306 3.93 -7.14 -0.23
CA SER A 306 5.14 -6.47 0.27
C SER A 306 5.83 -7.28 1.38
N GLY A 307 7.15 -7.15 1.47
CA GLY A 307 7.93 -7.70 2.56
C GLY A 307 7.80 -6.88 3.84
N TYR A 308 8.50 -7.34 4.88
CA TYR A 308 8.58 -6.68 6.18
C TYR A 308 9.26 -5.31 6.07
N ARG A 309 8.63 -4.25 6.60
CA ARG A 309 9.19 -2.89 6.58
C ARG A 309 8.62 -1.97 7.68
N PRO A 310 9.47 -1.40 8.55
CA PRO A 310 9.01 -0.42 9.54
C PRO A 310 8.54 0.91 8.94
N ALA A 311 9.23 1.39 7.90
CA ALA A 311 8.78 2.54 7.14
C ALA A 311 7.65 2.09 6.19
N GLU A 312 6.45 2.61 6.35
CA GLU A 312 5.26 2.14 5.64
C GLU A 312 5.30 2.50 4.14
N GLY A 313 4.61 1.69 3.34
CA GLY A 313 4.59 1.84 1.90
C GLY A 313 4.39 0.53 1.16
N PHE A 314 4.18 0.65 -0.14
CA PHE A 314 4.20 -0.47 -1.07
C PHE A 314 5.63 -0.80 -1.52
N GLU A 315 5.96 -2.08 -1.55
CA GLU A 315 7.14 -2.58 -2.26
C GLU A 315 6.80 -3.02 -3.68
N GLY A 316 7.81 -3.21 -4.52
CA GLY A 316 7.63 -3.82 -5.83
C GLY A 316 6.97 -2.95 -6.91
N TYR A 317 6.54 -1.71 -6.63
CA TYR A 317 5.84 -0.87 -7.63
C TYR A 317 6.54 -0.82 -8.99
N TRP A 318 7.83 -0.47 -9.02
CA TRP A 318 8.56 -0.35 -10.28
C TRP A 318 8.77 -1.70 -10.97
N MET A 319 8.99 -2.76 -10.18
CA MET A 319 9.11 -4.12 -10.71
C MET A 319 7.81 -4.53 -11.40
N MET A 320 6.68 -4.41 -10.72
CA MET A 320 5.37 -4.79 -11.23
C MET A 320 4.96 -3.92 -12.42
N ASN A 321 5.17 -2.61 -12.33
CA ASN A 321 4.87 -1.68 -13.43
C ASN A 321 5.69 -1.98 -14.70
N ASN A 322 6.95 -2.39 -14.55
CA ASN A 322 7.80 -2.74 -15.68
C ASN A 322 7.42 -4.07 -16.36
N LEU A 323 6.59 -4.90 -15.72
CA LEU A 323 6.02 -6.10 -16.36
C LEU A 323 4.90 -5.78 -17.36
N GLY A 324 4.38 -4.54 -17.38
CA GLY A 324 3.40 -4.07 -18.36
C GLY A 324 2.01 -4.71 -18.26
N SER A 325 1.78 -5.53 -17.24
CA SER A 325 0.53 -6.24 -16.99
C SER A 325 -0.27 -5.58 -15.85
N PRO A 326 -1.58 -5.84 -15.71
CA PRO A 326 -2.34 -5.43 -14.53
C PRO A 326 -1.71 -5.98 -13.25
N PHE A 327 -1.66 -5.17 -12.20
CA PHE A 327 -1.10 -5.59 -10.91
C PHE A 327 -1.82 -4.98 -9.71
N LEU A 328 -1.74 -5.69 -8.60
CA LEU A 328 -2.20 -5.25 -7.29
C LEU A 328 -1.03 -5.36 -6.31
N LEU A 329 -0.66 -4.26 -5.67
CA LEU A 329 0.26 -4.29 -4.53
C LEU A 329 -0.56 -4.40 -3.26
N VAL A 330 -0.12 -5.24 -2.33
CA VAL A 330 -0.69 -5.35 -0.99
C VAL A 330 0.43 -5.09 0.02
N GLY A 331 0.15 -4.26 1.02
CA GLY A 331 1.06 -3.96 2.12
C GLY A 331 0.38 -4.13 3.46
N ASP A 332 1.17 -4.53 4.45
CA ASP A 332 0.72 -4.71 5.83
C ASP A 332 1.49 -3.72 6.72
N PRO A 333 0.87 -2.60 7.11
CA PRO A 333 1.53 -1.61 7.94
C PRO A 333 1.44 -1.94 9.43
N ARG A 334 0.82 -3.04 9.86
CA ARG A 334 0.60 -3.35 11.28
C ARG A 334 1.88 -3.83 11.97
N SER A 335 1.86 -3.98 13.29
CA SER A 335 3.03 -4.40 14.10
C SER A 335 4.27 -3.53 13.83
N GLU A 336 5.50 -4.01 14.10
CA GLU A 336 6.71 -3.22 13.81
C GLU A 336 6.85 -2.92 12.31
N GLY A 337 6.66 -3.93 11.45
CA GLY A 337 6.80 -3.80 9.99
C GLY A 337 5.95 -4.77 9.18
N GLY A 338 4.87 -5.27 9.75
CA GLY A 338 3.87 -6.14 9.11
C GLY A 338 3.46 -7.30 10.01
N ALA A 339 2.18 -7.69 9.90
CA ALA A 339 1.57 -8.81 10.62
C ALA A 339 1.20 -9.99 9.70
N PHE A 340 2.03 -10.22 8.67
CA PHE A 340 1.94 -11.36 7.76
C PHE A 340 0.58 -11.53 7.07
N TYR A 341 -0.18 -10.44 6.91
CA TYR A 341 -1.50 -10.46 6.25
C TYR A 341 -2.55 -11.34 6.94
N LEU A 342 -2.26 -11.85 8.14
CA LEU A 342 -3.21 -12.52 9.01
C LEU A 342 -3.93 -11.52 9.88
N GLY A 343 -5.21 -11.72 10.13
CA GLY A 343 -5.98 -10.81 10.97
C GLY A 343 -7.29 -11.40 11.44
N SER A 344 -8.23 -10.52 11.75
CA SER A 344 -9.62 -10.91 11.91
C SER A 344 -10.16 -11.47 10.59
N GLU A 345 -11.15 -12.35 10.68
CA GLU A 345 -11.86 -12.85 9.50
C GLU A 345 -12.38 -11.70 8.62
N GLU A 346 -12.86 -10.62 9.24
CA GLU A 346 -13.31 -9.41 8.55
C GLU A 346 -12.20 -8.81 7.66
N LEU A 347 -10.99 -8.67 8.18
CA LEU A 347 -9.86 -8.09 7.43
C LEU A 347 -9.45 -8.99 6.26
N GLU A 348 -9.38 -10.30 6.49
CA GLU A 348 -9.00 -11.27 5.46
C GLU A 348 -10.05 -11.35 4.35
N GLN A 349 -11.34 -11.35 4.71
CA GLN A 349 -12.44 -11.33 3.74
C GLN A 349 -12.46 -10.03 2.93
N LYS A 350 -12.16 -8.89 3.56
CA LYS A 350 -12.01 -7.62 2.84
C LYS A 350 -10.88 -7.66 1.82
N LEU A 351 -9.75 -8.31 2.12
CA LEU A 351 -8.67 -8.49 1.16
C LEU A 351 -9.08 -9.40 0.00
N LEU A 352 -9.76 -10.53 0.27
CA LEU A 352 -10.32 -11.39 -0.79
C LEU A 352 -11.28 -10.62 -1.68
N GLN A 353 -12.17 -9.81 -1.09
CA GLN A 353 -13.11 -8.97 -1.84
C GLN A 353 -12.38 -7.96 -2.73
N VAL A 354 -11.29 -7.35 -2.27
CA VAL A 354 -10.46 -6.46 -3.09
C VAL A 354 -9.92 -7.21 -4.31
N VAL A 355 -9.40 -8.43 -4.13
CA VAL A 355 -8.89 -9.25 -5.24
C VAL A 355 -9.99 -9.58 -6.24
N HIS A 356 -11.15 -10.04 -5.76
CA HIS A 356 -12.30 -10.36 -6.63
C HIS A 356 -12.79 -9.11 -7.38
N ASN A 357 -12.90 -7.97 -6.72
CA ASN A 357 -13.27 -6.71 -7.38
C ASN A 357 -12.29 -6.33 -8.50
N CYS A 358 -10.99 -6.53 -8.30
CA CYS A 358 -9.99 -6.28 -9.33
C CYS A 358 -10.12 -7.27 -10.51
N LEU A 359 -10.39 -8.55 -10.24
CA LEU A 359 -10.65 -9.54 -11.29
C LEU A 359 -11.92 -9.20 -12.07
N ASP A 360 -13.01 -8.84 -11.39
CA ASP A 360 -14.28 -8.45 -12.00
C ASP A 360 -14.13 -7.20 -12.87
N GLU A 361 -13.41 -6.18 -12.37
CA GLU A 361 -13.13 -4.95 -13.13
C GLU A 361 -12.32 -5.24 -14.41
N LEU A 362 -11.44 -6.24 -14.38
CA LEU A 362 -10.64 -6.67 -15.54
C LEU A 362 -11.37 -7.70 -16.44
N GLY A 363 -12.44 -8.31 -15.95
CA GLY A 363 -13.10 -9.44 -16.60
C GLY A 363 -12.25 -10.71 -16.61
N PHE A 364 -11.43 -10.93 -15.58
CA PHE A 364 -10.50 -12.06 -15.47
C PHE A 364 -11.03 -13.16 -14.55
N THR A 365 -10.54 -14.39 -14.73
CA THR A 365 -10.82 -15.53 -13.84
C THR A 365 -9.64 -15.83 -12.91
N LYS A 366 -9.79 -16.78 -11.98
CA LYS A 366 -8.70 -17.25 -11.11
C LYS A 366 -7.54 -17.89 -11.89
N GLU A 367 -7.80 -18.46 -13.07
CA GLU A 367 -6.76 -18.94 -14.00
C GLU A 367 -5.97 -17.80 -14.67
N GLN A 368 -6.37 -16.55 -14.44
CA GLN A 368 -5.69 -15.34 -14.91
C GLN A 368 -5.18 -14.51 -13.75
N LEU A 369 -4.96 -15.15 -12.59
CA LEU A 369 -4.43 -14.57 -11.37
C LEU A 369 -3.06 -15.16 -11.05
N THR A 370 -2.11 -14.31 -10.67
CA THR A 370 -0.82 -14.73 -10.11
C THR A 370 -0.61 -14.09 -8.75
N LEU A 371 -0.12 -14.86 -7.78
CA LEU A 371 0.22 -14.37 -6.44
C LEU A 371 1.73 -14.43 -6.26
N SER A 372 2.30 -13.42 -5.61
CA SER A 372 3.74 -13.35 -5.46
C SER A 372 4.22 -12.53 -4.27
N GLY A 373 5.41 -12.85 -3.78
CA GLY A 373 6.02 -12.14 -2.66
C GLY A 373 7.42 -12.66 -2.33
N LEU A 374 8.13 -11.91 -1.48
CA LEU A 374 9.46 -12.26 -0.97
C LEU A 374 9.46 -12.14 0.56
N SER A 375 10.15 -13.04 1.26
CA SER A 375 10.20 -13.09 2.74
C SER A 375 8.78 -13.01 3.34
N MET A 376 8.43 -12.02 4.16
CA MET A 376 7.08 -11.84 4.71
C MET A 376 5.96 -11.88 3.65
N GLY A 377 6.20 -11.35 2.45
CA GLY A 377 5.23 -11.37 1.36
C GLY A 377 4.89 -12.79 0.87
N THR A 378 5.77 -13.76 1.10
CA THR A 378 5.52 -15.16 0.72
C THR A 378 4.38 -15.76 1.51
N PHE A 379 4.27 -15.45 2.80
CA PHE A 379 3.16 -15.92 3.63
C PHE A 379 1.83 -15.45 3.05
N GLY A 380 1.71 -14.15 2.76
CA GLY A 380 0.51 -13.60 2.11
C GLY A 380 0.21 -14.28 0.76
N ALA A 381 1.22 -14.43 -0.09
CA ALA A 381 1.05 -15.08 -1.39
C ALA A 381 0.59 -16.55 -1.26
N LEU A 382 1.16 -17.31 -0.33
CA LEU A 382 0.86 -18.74 -0.13
C LEU A 382 -0.46 -18.95 0.60
N TYR A 383 -0.68 -18.26 1.71
CA TYR A 383 -1.90 -18.38 2.50
C TYR A 383 -3.13 -17.98 1.70
N TYR A 384 -3.10 -16.83 0.99
CA TYR A 384 -4.24 -16.43 0.16
C TYR A 384 -4.37 -17.24 -1.14
N SER A 385 -3.31 -17.95 -1.58
CA SER A 385 -3.45 -18.89 -2.71
C SER A 385 -4.39 -20.05 -2.38
N SER A 386 -4.44 -20.48 -1.11
CA SER A 386 -5.38 -21.51 -0.66
C SER A 386 -6.85 -21.10 -0.77
N LYS A 387 -7.12 -19.78 -0.81
CA LYS A 387 -8.47 -19.20 -0.87
C LYS A 387 -8.85 -18.73 -2.27
N LEU A 388 -7.86 -18.49 -3.13
CA LEU A 388 -8.03 -17.90 -4.47
C LEU A 388 -7.73 -18.89 -5.60
N GLU A 389 -6.99 -19.96 -5.32
CA GLU A 389 -6.61 -21.03 -6.27
C GLU A 389 -6.10 -20.47 -7.62
N PRO A 390 -5.01 -19.66 -7.59
CA PRO A 390 -4.54 -18.92 -8.75
C PRO A 390 -3.89 -19.83 -9.80
N HIS A 391 -3.64 -19.29 -11.00
CA HIS A 391 -2.81 -19.95 -12.02
C HIS A 391 -1.38 -20.22 -11.55
N ALA A 392 -0.79 -19.27 -10.81
CA ALA A 392 0.56 -19.43 -10.31
C ALA A 392 0.82 -18.68 -8.99
N VAL A 393 1.72 -19.24 -8.20
CA VAL A 393 2.30 -18.63 -7.00
C VAL A 393 3.81 -18.56 -7.16
N ILE A 394 4.39 -17.37 -7.09
CA ILE A 394 5.83 -17.13 -7.23
C ILE A 394 6.37 -16.57 -5.92
N VAL A 395 7.24 -17.31 -5.24
CA VAL A 395 7.74 -16.94 -3.92
C VAL A 395 9.25 -17.12 -3.81
N GLY A 396 9.87 -16.27 -2.98
CA GLY A 396 11.28 -16.38 -2.63
C GLY A 396 11.47 -16.25 -1.13
N LYS A 397 12.18 -17.21 -0.53
CA LYS A 397 12.37 -17.36 0.91
C LYS A 397 11.02 -17.54 1.64
N PRO A 398 10.31 -18.66 1.38
CA PRO A 398 9.00 -18.90 1.96
C PRO A 398 9.06 -18.91 3.48
N LEU A 399 8.07 -18.29 4.10
CA LEU A 399 7.83 -18.29 5.55
C LEU A 399 6.39 -18.76 5.74
N VAL A 400 6.17 -19.98 6.21
CA VAL A 400 4.84 -20.62 6.35
C VAL A 400 4.56 -21.04 7.80
N ASN A 401 5.62 -21.33 8.57
CA ASN A 401 5.56 -21.73 9.96
C ASN A 401 5.86 -20.54 10.89
N LEU A 402 4.90 -19.61 11.02
CA LEU A 402 5.10 -18.38 11.82
C LEU A 402 5.27 -18.64 13.33
N GLY A 403 4.69 -19.73 13.83
CA GLY A 403 4.92 -20.20 15.20
C GLY A 403 6.34 -20.68 15.41
N ASP A 404 6.90 -21.44 14.47
CA ASP A 404 8.28 -21.93 14.55
C ASP A 404 9.28 -20.77 14.45
N MET A 405 8.98 -19.76 13.63
CA MET A 405 9.75 -18.51 13.60
C MET A 405 9.79 -17.81 14.97
N ALA A 406 8.73 -17.93 15.78
CA ALA A 406 8.68 -17.39 17.13
C ALA A 406 9.54 -18.21 18.09
N GLU A 407 9.56 -19.54 17.96
CA GLU A 407 10.46 -20.40 18.75
C GLU A 407 11.93 -20.18 18.40
N ASN A 408 12.22 -20.05 17.09
CA ASN A 408 13.56 -19.84 16.54
C ASN A 408 14.21 -18.54 17.03
N GLU A 409 13.41 -17.55 17.41
CA GLU A 409 13.88 -16.29 17.99
C GLU A 409 14.74 -16.50 19.24
N SER A 410 14.41 -17.52 20.04
CA SER A 410 15.11 -17.82 21.29
C SER A 410 16.31 -18.75 21.14
N THR A 411 16.53 -19.35 19.96
CA THR A 411 17.44 -20.49 19.79
C THR A 411 18.51 -20.30 18.72
N ILE A 412 18.11 -20.11 17.45
CA ILE A 412 19.01 -20.27 16.29
C ILE A 412 19.26 -18.97 15.52
N ARG A 413 18.65 -17.86 15.93
CA ARG A 413 18.65 -16.62 15.15
C ARG A 413 19.46 -15.49 15.78
N PRO A 414 20.77 -15.35 15.46
CA PRO A 414 21.60 -14.28 16.02
C PRO A 414 21.17 -12.87 15.62
N GLY A 415 20.34 -12.75 14.57
CA GLY A 415 19.86 -11.47 14.04
C GLY A 415 18.60 -10.89 14.71
N GLY A 416 17.85 -11.67 15.51
CA GLY A 416 16.65 -11.21 16.23
C GLY A 416 15.48 -10.69 15.36
N PHE A 417 14.27 -11.18 15.61
CA PHE A 417 13.00 -10.85 14.95
C PHE A 417 11.89 -11.01 16.01
N PRO A 418 11.98 -10.26 17.12
CA PRO A 418 11.04 -10.38 18.23
C PRO A 418 9.60 -10.06 17.84
N THR A 419 9.40 -9.39 16.69
CA THR A 419 8.08 -9.23 16.06
C THR A 419 7.36 -10.58 15.89
N SER A 420 8.05 -11.71 15.68
CA SER A 420 7.39 -13.03 15.60
C SER A 420 6.64 -13.41 16.88
N LEU A 421 7.15 -13.03 18.06
CA LEU A 421 6.46 -13.24 19.34
C LEU A 421 5.16 -12.41 19.38
N ASP A 422 5.21 -11.17 18.92
CA ASP A 422 4.03 -10.31 18.81
C ASP A 422 3.00 -10.88 17.83
N LEU A 423 3.39 -11.61 16.79
CA LEU A 423 2.46 -12.28 15.87
C LEU A 423 1.68 -13.40 16.56
N VAL A 424 2.37 -14.25 17.33
CA VAL A 424 1.73 -15.34 18.09
C VAL A 424 0.74 -14.73 19.08
N TYR A 425 1.19 -13.76 19.87
CA TYR A 425 0.34 -13.13 20.88
C TYR A 425 -0.85 -12.37 20.26
N ARG A 426 -0.65 -11.66 19.16
CA ARG A 426 -1.73 -10.97 18.41
C ARG A 426 -2.79 -11.94 17.90
N THR A 427 -2.36 -13.11 17.45
CA THR A 427 -3.22 -14.05 16.73
C THR A 427 -3.94 -15.00 17.66
N ILE A 428 -3.24 -15.53 18.67
CA ILE A 428 -3.74 -16.57 19.58
C ILE A 428 -4.08 -15.99 20.97
N GLY A 429 -3.40 -14.92 21.40
CA GLY A 429 -3.64 -14.26 22.69
C GLY A 429 -2.71 -14.70 23.82
N GLU A 430 -1.79 -15.64 23.56
CA GLU A 430 -0.80 -16.12 24.54
C GLU A 430 0.53 -16.54 23.88
N LEU A 431 1.56 -16.77 24.68
CA LEU A 431 2.85 -17.32 24.25
C LEU A 431 3.07 -18.68 24.93
N SER A 432 2.85 -19.74 24.17
CA SER A 432 3.04 -21.13 24.58
C SER A 432 3.43 -21.97 23.36
N SER A 433 4.04 -23.14 23.56
CA SER A 433 4.31 -24.07 22.45
C SER A 433 3.02 -24.57 21.77
N GLU A 434 1.90 -24.54 22.50
CA GLU A 434 0.59 -24.83 21.93
C GLU A 434 0.11 -23.68 21.03
N ALA A 435 0.33 -22.43 21.44
CA ALA A 435 0.00 -21.26 20.62
C ALA A 435 0.87 -21.14 19.36
N THR A 436 2.15 -21.50 19.42
CA THR A 436 3.03 -21.56 18.23
C THR A 436 2.52 -22.62 17.26
N ALA A 437 2.21 -23.83 17.74
CA ALA A 437 1.61 -24.88 16.93
C ALA A 437 0.27 -24.46 16.30
N GLN A 438 -0.64 -23.85 17.08
CA GLN A 438 -1.93 -23.34 16.57
C GLN A 438 -1.76 -22.27 15.48
N LEU A 439 -0.73 -21.43 15.58
CA LEU A 439 -0.44 -20.44 14.54
C LEU A 439 0.03 -21.10 13.23
N ASN A 440 0.88 -22.13 13.31
CA ASN A 440 1.28 -22.90 12.13
C ASN A 440 0.09 -23.63 11.51
N GLU A 441 -0.73 -24.29 12.34
CA GLU A 441 -1.94 -25.00 11.92
C GLU A 441 -2.90 -24.10 11.15
N ARG A 442 -3.00 -22.81 11.49
CA ARG A 442 -3.83 -21.86 10.74
C ARG A 442 -3.42 -21.76 9.27
N PHE A 443 -2.12 -21.81 8.97
CA PHE A 443 -1.64 -21.84 7.59
C PHE A 443 -1.95 -23.20 6.95
N TRP A 444 -1.53 -24.28 7.61
CA TRP A 444 -1.61 -25.64 7.04
C TRP A 444 -3.04 -26.10 6.83
N THR A 445 -3.95 -25.88 7.78
CA THR A 445 -5.38 -26.15 7.62
C THR A 445 -5.94 -25.51 6.34
N ALA A 446 -5.58 -24.25 6.06
CA ALA A 446 -6.03 -23.58 4.85
C ALA A 446 -5.37 -24.18 3.59
N PHE A 447 -4.05 -24.36 3.63
CA PHE A 447 -3.25 -24.86 2.50
C PHE A 447 -3.61 -26.30 2.10
N GLU A 448 -3.79 -27.19 3.07
CA GLU A 448 -4.22 -28.59 2.91
C GLU A 448 -5.61 -28.68 2.28
N SER A 449 -6.52 -27.78 2.67
CA SER A 449 -7.90 -27.81 2.18
C SER A 449 -8.10 -27.35 0.72
N ALA A 450 -7.11 -26.68 0.13
CA ALA A 450 -7.24 -26.04 -1.18
C ALA A 450 -7.07 -26.99 -2.38
N ASP A 451 -7.68 -26.64 -3.51
CA ASP A 451 -7.44 -27.32 -4.79
C ASP A 451 -6.36 -26.59 -5.62
N PHE A 452 -5.15 -27.18 -5.63
CA PHE A 452 -4.02 -26.69 -6.41
C PHE A 452 -3.82 -27.44 -7.75
N SER A 453 -4.82 -28.17 -8.24
CA SER A 453 -4.73 -28.95 -9.48
C SER A 453 -4.41 -28.09 -10.72
N ARG A 454 -4.71 -26.79 -10.65
CA ARG A 454 -4.42 -25.79 -11.69
C ARG A 454 -3.36 -24.76 -11.30
N THR A 455 -2.76 -24.89 -10.11
CA THR A 455 -1.80 -23.92 -9.59
C THR A 455 -0.38 -24.39 -9.82
N LYS A 456 0.45 -23.49 -10.35
CA LYS A 456 1.90 -23.69 -10.47
C LYS A 456 2.64 -22.97 -9.36
N PHE A 457 3.44 -23.69 -8.58
CA PHE A 457 4.32 -23.11 -7.58
C PHE A 457 5.73 -22.91 -8.14
N ILE A 458 6.25 -21.70 -7.97
CA ILE A 458 7.60 -21.32 -8.39
C ILE A 458 8.33 -20.77 -7.15
N ILE A 459 9.25 -21.56 -6.60
CA ILE A 459 9.78 -21.34 -5.25
C ILE A 459 11.30 -21.22 -5.26
N SER A 460 11.83 -20.11 -4.78
CA SER A 460 13.25 -20.01 -4.41
C SER A 460 13.40 -19.98 -2.90
N PHE A 461 14.42 -20.64 -2.37
CA PHE A 461 14.59 -20.80 -0.92
C PHE A 461 16.07 -20.86 -0.53
N MET A 462 16.35 -20.67 0.75
CA MET A 462 17.69 -20.76 1.33
C MET A 462 17.85 -22.11 2.03
N TYR A 463 18.96 -22.82 1.80
CA TYR A 463 19.19 -24.13 2.42
C TYR A 463 19.41 -24.08 3.93
N GLN A 464 19.87 -22.94 4.46
CA GLN A 464 20.11 -22.74 5.90
C GLN A 464 19.25 -21.58 6.42
N ASP A 465 18.02 -21.46 5.92
CA ASP A 465 17.09 -20.42 6.36
C ASP A 465 16.92 -20.47 7.88
N ASP A 466 17.25 -19.36 8.53
CA ASP A 466 17.27 -19.22 9.99
C ASP A 466 15.97 -18.65 10.56
N TYR A 467 14.98 -18.37 9.70
CA TYR A 467 13.61 -18.08 10.13
C TYR A 467 12.74 -19.34 10.08
N ASP A 468 12.66 -19.97 8.90
CA ASP A 468 11.77 -21.10 8.63
C ASP A 468 12.49 -22.12 7.73
N MET A 469 13.31 -22.95 8.36
CA MET A 469 14.15 -23.93 7.68
C MET A 469 13.34 -25.02 6.98
N SER A 470 12.13 -25.33 7.46
CA SER A 470 11.30 -26.43 6.98
C SER A 470 10.24 -25.99 5.95
N ALA A 471 10.02 -24.68 5.75
CA ALA A 471 9.04 -24.15 4.81
C ALA A 471 8.99 -24.87 3.45
N TYR A 472 10.13 -24.95 2.75
CA TYR A 472 10.18 -25.59 1.43
C TYR A 472 9.97 -27.12 1.48
N PRO A 473 10.71 -27.90 2.30
CA PRO A 473 10.49 -29.35 2.36
C PRO A 473 9.08 -29.72 2.81
N ASP A 474 8.50 -29.04 3.79
CA ASP A 474 7.13 -29.30 4.27
C ASP A 474 6.11 -29.05 3.15
N MET A 475 6.22 -27.91 2.45
CA MET A 475 5.36 -27.62 1.31
C MET A 475 5.51 -28.64 0.19
N LEU A 476 6.74 -29.09 -0.10
CA LEU A 476 6.98 -30.06 -1.16
C LEU A 476 6.38 -31.43 -0.83
N ASP A 477 6.47 -31.86 0.43
CA ASP A 477 5.86 -33.10 0.90
C ASP A 477 4.33 -33.02 0.79
N GLU A 478 3.73 -31.97 1.33
CA GLU A 478 2.28 -31.74 1.29
C GLU A 478 1.73 -31.68 -0.15
N LEU A 479 2.39 -30.92 -1.04
CA LEU A 479 2.00 -30.87 -2.45
C LEU A 479 2.24 -32.20 -3.19
N GLY A 480 3.19 -33.01 -2.72
CA GLY A 480 3.53 -34.32 -3.27
C GLY A 480 2.58 -35.44 -2.86
N GLN A 481 1.88 -35.29 -1.72
CA GLN A 481 0.91 -36.24 -1.20
C GLN A 481 -0.49 -36.11 -1.81
N ARG A 482 -0.72 -35.08 -2.64
CA ARG A 482 -2.01 -34.87 -3.32
C ARG A 482 -2.35 -35.99 -4.30
N ASP A 483 -3.63 -36.34 -4.37
CA ASP A 483 -4.17 -37.30 -5.36
C ASP A 483 -4.08 -36.82 -6.82
N TYR A 484 -3.65 -35.57 -7.03
CA TYR A 484 -3.42 -34.95 -8.32
C TYR A 484 -2.03 -34.32 -8.37
N ARG A 485 -1.47 -34.20 -9.58
CA ARG A 485 -0.14 -33.62 -9.77
C ARG A 485 -0.17 -32.10 -9.63
N VAL A 486 0.59 -31.57 -8.69
CA VAL A 486 0.89 -30.13 -8.59
C VAL A 486 2.20 -29.81 -9.32
N SER A 487 2.25 -28.70 -10.07
CA SER A 487 3.46 -28.27 -10.77
C SER A 487 4.34 -27.42 -9.86
N VAL A 488 5.48 -27.95 -9.42
CA VAL A 488 6.47 -27.22 -8.61
C VAL A 488 7.76 -27.02 -9.41
N ILE A 489 8.22 -25.77 -9.50
CA ILE A 489 9.54 -25.39 -10.02
C ILE A 489 10.29 -24.71 -8.88
N SER A 490 11.47 -25.21 -8.51
CA SER A 490 12.19 -24.64 -7.38
C SER A 490 13.70 -24.49 -7.60
N LYS A 491 14.31 -23.59 -6.83
CA LYS A 491 15.75 -23.38 -6.78
C LYS A 491 16.20 -23.05 -5.36
N GLY A 492 17.01 -23.92 -4.77
CA GLY A 492 17.69 -23.68 -3.49
C GLY A 492 19.02 -22.94 -3.67
N LEU A 493 19.28 -21.96 -2.81
CA LEU A 493 20.54 -21.22 -2.72
C LEU A 493 21.19 -21.46 -1.34
N THR A 494 22.52 -21.39 -1.27
CA THR A 494 23.27 -21.61 -0.02
C THR A 494 23.29 -20.36 0.84
N GLY A 495 23.14 -20.51 2.15
CA GLY A 495 23.22 -19.44 3.14
C GLY A 495 21.97 -19.35 4.01
N ARG A 496 22.03 -18.45 4.98
CA ARG A 496 20.91 -18.00 5.83
C ARG A 496 19.97 -17.09 5.08
N HIS A 497 18.85 -16.73 5.68
CA HIS A 497 17.74 -16.03 5.02
C HIS A 497 18.19 -14.80 4.24
N ASN A 498 19.21 -14.07 4.69
CA ASN A 498 19.65 -12.82 4.07
C ASN A 498 20.96 -12.89 3.27
N ASP A 499 21.62 -14.05 3.17
CA ASP A 499 22.98 -14.16 2.61
C ASP A 499 23.03 -13.93 1.09
N ASP A 500 22.22 -14.63 0.28
CA ASP A 500 22.16 -14.46 -1.19
C ASP A 500 20.82 -13.86 -1.65
N THR A 501 20.48 -12.70 -1.09
CA THR A 501 19.24 -11.99 -1.43
C THR A 501 19.20 -11.59 -2.91
N GLN A 502 20.35 -11.21 -3.48
CA GLN A 502 20.41 -10.83 -4.89
C GLN A 502 20.07 -12.01 -5.81
N GLY A 503 20.66 -13.19 -5.57
CA GLY A 503 20.38 -14.38 -6.36
C GLY A 503 18.92 -14.83 -6.31
N ILE A 504 18.29 -14.70 -5.14
CA ILE A 504 16.84 -14.95 -4.97
C ILE A 504 16.02 -13.97 -5.83
N VAL A 505 16.27 -12.66 -5.71
CA VAL A 505 15.49 -11.63 -6.41
C VAL A 505 15.65 -11.74 -7.93
N GLU A 506 16.87 -11.98 -8.41
CA GLU A 506 17.14 -12.17 -9.85
C GLU A 506 16.41 -13.40 -10.39
N TRP A 507 16.46 -14.53 -9.67
CA TRP A 507 15.74 -15.73 -10.09
C TRP A 507 14.23 -15.52 -10.06
N PHE A 508 13.69 -14.94 -8.99
CA PHE A 508 12.27 -14.60 -8.84
C PHE A 508 11.77 -13.77 -10.04
N PHE A 509 12.47 -12.70 -10.39
CA PHE A 509 12.07 -11.82 -11.49
C PHE A 509 12.15 -12.51 -12.85
N ASN A 510 13.18 -13.32 -13.08
CA ASN A 510 13.33 -14.08 -14.31
C ASN A 510 12.23 -15.15 -14.47
N GLN A 511 11.84 -15.81 -13.37
CA GLN A 511 10.70 -16.73 -13.40
C GLN A 511 9.38 -16.01 -13.65
N TYR A 512 9.21 -14.80 -13.09
CA TYR A 512 8.05 -13.97 -13.36
C TYR A 512 7.89 -13.69 -14.85
N LYS A 513 8.96 -13.21 -15.51
CA LYS A 513 8.96 -12.99 -16.97
C LYS A 513 8.68 -14.26 -17.74
N THR A 514 9.33 -15.36 -17.36
CA THR A 514 9.16 -16.67 -18.01
C THR A 514 7.72 -17.16 -17.92
N LEU A 515 7.08 -17.02 -16.76
CA LEU A 515 5.67 -17.37 -16.56
C LEU A 515 4.77 -16.54 -17.49
N LEU A 516 4.98 -15.22 -17.51
CA LEU A 516 4.21 -14.28 -18.31
C LEU A 516 4.36 -14.53 -19.82
N MET A 517 5.57 -14.83 -20.28
CA MET A 517 5.82 -15.21 -21.68
C MET A 517 5.10 -16.52 -22.04
N ASN A 518 5.26 -17.56 -21.21
CA ASN A 518 4.84 -18.90 -21.56
C ASN A 518 3.34 -19.16 -21.33
N SER A 519 2.70 -18.46 -20.39
CA SER A 519 1.29 -18.70 -20.02
C SER A 519 0.34 -17.62 -20.53
N PHE A 520 0.84 -16.42 -20.83
CA PHE A 520 0.02 -15.26 -21.19
C PHE A 520 0.56 -14.49 -22.40
N GLU A 521 1.51 -15.07 -23.14
CA GLU A 521 2.06 -14.53 -24.40
C GLU A 521 2.57 -13.09 -24.27
N ARG A 522 3.10 -12.74 -23.09
CA ARG A 522 3.68 -11.41 -22.84
C ARG A 522 5.04 -11.28 -23.51
N GLU A 523 5.28 -10.15 -24.19
CA GLU A 523 6.57 -9.86 -24.83
C GLU A 523 7.42 -8.90 -23.97
N PHE A 524 8.68 -9.26 -23.75
CA PHE A 524 9.66 -8.40 -23.08
C PHE A 524 10.79 -8.07 -24.06
N LYS A 525 11.14 -6.80 -24.20
CA LYS A 525 12.32 -6.39 -24.99
C LYS A 525 13.58 -6.92 -24.30
N SER A 526 14.41 -7.63 -25.07
CA SER A 526 15.72 -8.14 -24.68
C SER A 526 16.71 -7.02 -24.35
#